data_AF-A0AAD8YJF4-F1
#
_entry.id   AF-A0AAD8YJF4-F1
#
_cell.length_a   1.000
_cell.length_b   1.000
_cell.length_c   1.000
_cell.angle_alpha   90.00
_cell.angle_beta   90.00
_cell.angle_gamma   90.00
#
_symmetry.space_group_name_H-M   'P 1'
#
loop_
_entity.id
_entity.type
_entity.pdbx_description
1 polymer ?
#
loop_
_entity_poly.entity_id
_entity_poly.type
_entity_poly.pdbx_seq_one_letter_code
_entity_poly.pdbx_strand_id
1 'polypeptide(L)'
;MVIRVALSGAAGNIGYALLPLLASGYVFGSNAVELRLLEIPQAVGSLSGTKMELMDCSFPCLTDVIITTDPLVAFNNADVIILVGGMPRRKGMARKDLIQANTKIFSSMGKAIEEVASSNVKVLVVANPANTNCLVALTEASCIPTKNFCALTYLDHQRAKGQIATRLGVSANSIKNVTIWGNHSETQYPDVLSGGYCVVKDGTKVPLSEMLANDIDWATTDFIYDVQNRGKAVIEARGLSSAMSAAQATADCLRTWLVTGTKTGRLFPWLFIMTKDIMA
;
A
#
# COMPACT_ATOMS: atom_id res chain seq x y z
N MET A 1 -5.16 23.10 -8.90
CA MET A 1 -4.81 21.91 -9.71
C MET A 1 -5.59 20.75 -9.12
N VAL A 2 -6.27 19.95 -9.95
CA VAL A 2 -7.04 18.77 -9.50
C VAL A 2 -6.17 17.54 -9.70
N ILE A 3 -6.01 16.73 -8.66
CA ILE A 3 -5.27 15.46 -8.69
C ILE A 3 -6.27 14.36 -9.05
N ARG A 4 -6.02 13.64 -10.15
CA ARG A 4 -6.85 12.52 -10.59
C ARG A 4 -6.31 11.22 -10.01
N VAL A 5 -7.13 10.57 -9.17
CA VAL A 5 -6.74 9.36 -8.45
C VAL A 5 -7.62 8.21 -8.90
N ALA A 6 -7.02 7.24 -9.56
CA ALA A 6 -7.69 6.01 -9.92
C ALA A 6 -7.51 4.94 -8.83
N LEU A 7 -8.59 4.24 -8.48
CA LEU A 7 -8.60 3.15 -7.50
C LEU A 7 -9.29 1.93 -8.10
N SER A 8 -8.57 0.82 -8.26
CA SER A 8 -9.18 -0.47 -8.63
C SER A 8 -9.65 -1.25 -7.42
N GLY A 9 -10.69 -2.08 -7.57
CA GLY A 9 -11.27 -2.83 -6.44
C GLY A 9 -11.93 -1.90 -5.41
N ALA A 10 -12.49 -0.79 -5.88
CA ALA A 10 -12.97 0.32 -5.06
C ALA A 10 -14.18 -0.05 -4.18
N ALA A 11 -14.98 -1.05 -4.56
CA ALA A 11 -16.10 -1.53 -3.76
C ALA A 11 -15.67 -2.55 -2.69
N GLY A 12 -14.43 -3.03 -2.73
CA GLY A 12 -13.90 -3.95 -1.72
C GLY A 12 -13.60 -3.25 -0.39
N ASN A 13 -13.44 -4.03 0.68
CA ASN A 13 -13.24 -3.53 2.05
C ASN A 13 -12.06 -2.55 2.19
N ILE A 14 -10.94 -2.78 1.48
CA ILE A 14 -9.79 -1.86 1.49
C ILE A 14 -10.16 -0.56 0.77
N GLY A 15 -10.82 -0.66 -0.39
CA GLY A 15 -11.26 0.50 -1.15
C GLY A 15 -12.20 1.38 -0.32
N TYR A 16 -13.23 0.77 0.26
CA TYR A 16 -14.19 1.45 1.14
C TYR A 16 -13.51 2.18 2.32
N ALA A 17 -12.53 1.54 2.97
CA ALA A 17 -11.78 2.17 4.07
C ALA A 17 -10.79 3.26 3.60
N LEU A 18 -10.31 3.20 2.36
CA LEU A 18 -9.31 4.12 1.81
C LEU A 18 -9.93 5.40 1.24
N LEU A 19 -11.11 5.31 0.64
CA LEU A 19 -11.75 6.41 -0.07
C LEU A 19 -11.91 7.69 0.78
N PRO A 20 -12.35 7.63 2.05
CA PRO A 20 -12.39 8.81 2.92
C PRO A 20 -11.01 9.45 3.15
N LEU A 21 -9.93 8.66 3.19
CA LEU A 21 -8.57 9.19 3.39
C LEU A 21 -8.06 9.92 2.13
N LEU A 22 -8.46 9.45 0.95
CA LEU A 22 -8.16 10.11 -0.32
C LEU A 22 -8.97 11.41 -0.47
N ALA A 23 -10.26 11.38 -0.10
CA ALA A 23 -11.19 12.50 -0.28
C ALA A 23 -11.07 13.60 0.78
N SER A 24 -10.67 13.29 2.01
CA SER A 24 -10.63 14.24 3.14
C SER A 24 -9.46 15.23 3.13
N GLY A 25 -8.50 15.06 2.23
CA GLY A 25 -7.23 15.79 2.24
C GLY A 25 -6.16 15.15 3.14
N TYR A 26 -6.42 13.98 3.73
CA TYR A 26 -5.40 13.26 4.50
C TYR A 26 -4.19 12.89 3.63
N VAL A 27 -4.40 12.41 2.41
CA VAL A 27 -3.26 12.03 1.53
C VAL A 27 -2.67 13.26 0.84
N PHE A 28 -3.52 14.11 0.26
CA PHE A 28 -3.11 15.14 -0.69
C PHE A 28 -3.08 16.57 -0.11
N GLY A 29 -3.33 16.75 1.18
CA GLY A 29 -3.47 18.08 1.78
C GLY A 29 -4.73 18.77 1.26
N SER A 30 -4.66 20.09 1.05
CA SER A 30 -5.79 20.91 0.57
C SER A 30 -6.00 20.88 -0.95
N ASN A 31 -5.36 19.94 -1.66
CA ASN A 31 -5.52 19.82 -3.11
C ASN A 31 -6.88 19.23 -3.47
N ALA A 32 -7.48 19.72 -4.54
CA ALA A 32 -8.68 19.12 -5.13
C ALA A 32 -8.37 17.72 -5.68
N VAL A 33 -9.29 16.77 -5.48
CA VAL A 33 -9.16 15.36 -5.84
C VAL A 33 -10.37 14.93 -6.65
N GLU A 34 -10.11 14.34 -7.81
CA GLU A 34 -11.09 13.61 -8.61
C GLU A 34 -10.84 12.11 -8.44
N LEU A 35 -11.86 11.38 -7.97
CA LEU A 35 -11.76 9.94 -7.75
C LEU A 35 -12.31 9.17 -8.95
N ARG A 36 -11.54 8.22 -9.46
CA ARG A 36 -11.93 7.33 -10.57
C ARG A 36 -11.90 5.88 -10.11
N LEU A 37 -13.08 5.34 -9.89
CA LEU A 37 -13.26 4.07 -9.20
C LEU A 37 -13.55 2.96 -10.20
N LEU A 38 -12.64 1.99 -10.24
CA LEU A 38 -12.70 0.86 -11.14
C LEU A 38 -13.15 -0.40 -10.39
N GLU A 39 -14.17 -1.06 -10.93
CA GLU A 39 -14.64 -2.36 -10.44
C GLU A 39 -14.97 -3.33 -11.57
N ILE A 40 -15.15 -4.60 -11.21
CA ILE A 40 -15.72 -5.58 -12.13
C ILE A 40 -17.24 -5.35 -12.29
N PRO A 41 -17.86 -5.76 -13.42
CA PRO A 41 -19.29 -5.55 -13.67
C PRO A 41 -20.20 -6.02 -12.54
N GLN A 42 -19.85 -7.11 -11.87
CA GLN A 42 -20.62 -7.70 -10.77
C GLN A 42 -20.64 -6.82 -9.51
N ALA A 43 -19.67 -5.92 -9.33
CA ALA A 43 -19.53 -5.08 -8.15
C ALA A 43 -20.01 -3.63 -8.35
N VAL A 44 -20.44 -3.25 -9.56
CA VAL A 44 -20.87 -1.88 -9.89
C VAL A 44 -22.05 -1.41 -9.04
N GLY A 45 -22.98 -2.31 -8.71
CA GLY A 45 -24.10 -1.98 -7.81
C GLY A 45 -23.61 -1.54 -6.42
N SER A 46 -22.68 -2.30 -5.83
CA SER A 46 -22.05 -1.92 -4.56
C SER A 46 -21.23 -0.64 -4.69
N LEU A 47 -20.50 -0.47 -5.78
CA LEU A 47 -19.70 0.73 -6.03
C LEU A 47 -20.57 1.99 -6.14
N SER A 48 -21.77 1.85 -6.70
CA SER A 48 -22.74 2.95 -6.80
C SER A 48 -23.18 3.41 -5.42
N GLY A 49 -23.42 2.48 -4.48
CA GLY A 49 -23.67 2.80 -3.08
C GLY A 49 -22.51 3.55 -2.42
N THR A 50 -21.27 3.06 -2.61
CA THR A 50 -20.06 3.76 -2.11
C THR A 50 -19.93 5.18 -2.68
N LYS A 51 -20.26 5.38 -3.95
CA LYS A 51 -20.30 6.73 -4.56
C LYS A 51 -21.34 7.61 -3.87
N MET A 52 -22.53 7.11 -3.56
CA MET A 52 -23.55 7.87 -2.83
C MET A 52 -23.00 8.32 -1.47
N GLU A 53 -22.41 7.42 -0.70
CA GLU A 53 -21.82 7.76 0.61
C GLU A 53 -20.70 8.81 0.50
N LEU A 54 -19.87 8.76 -0.54
CA LEU A 54 -18.85 9.78 -0.78
C LEU A 54 -19.45 11.17 -1.03
N MET A 55 -20.57 11.24 -1.76
CA MET A 55 -21.29 12.49 -1.98
C MET A 55 -21.94 13.00 -0.68
N ASP A 56 -22.51 12.09 0.11
CA ASP A 56 -23.15 12.42 1.39
C ASP A 56 -22.15 12.97 2.42
N CYS A 57 -20.89 12.52 2.35
CA CYS A 57 -19.83 12.98 3.25
C CYS A 57 -19.39 14.43 3.03
N SER A 58 -19.74 15.06 1.90
CA SER A 58 -19.40 16.47 1.60
C SER A 58 -17.92 16.83 1.81
N PHE A 59 -17.01 15.95 1.36
CA PHE A 59 -15.58 16.17 1.55
C PHE A 59 -15.09 17.42 0.81
N PRO A 60 -14.37 18.35 1.47
CA PRO A 60 -14.01 19.64 0.87
C PRO A 60 -13.00 19.53 -0.27
N CYS A 61 -12.20 18.45 -0.31
CA CYS A 61 -11.22 18.24 -1.37
C CYS A 61 -11.78 17.42 -2.53
N LEU A 62 -12.95 16.77 -2.38
CA LEU A 62 -13.50 15.89 -3.41
C LEU A 62 -14.28 16.70 -4.45
N THR A 63 -13.82 16.70 -5.69
CA THR A 63 -14.47 17.46 -6.77
C THR A 63 -15.43 16.62 -7.59
N ASP A 64 -15.07 15.36 -7.87
CA ASP A 64 -15.92 14.46 -8.66
C ASP A 64 -15.58 12.99 -8.35
N VAL A 65 -16.54 12.10 -8.61
CA VAL A 65 -16.43 10.64 -8.47
C VAL A 65 -16.95 9.96 -9.74
N ILE A 66 -16.03 9.41 -10.53
CA ILE A 66 -16.33 8.60 -11.71
C ILE A 66 -16.29 7.13 -11.29
N ILE A 67 -17.32 6.35 -11.63
CA ILE A 67 -17.33 4.90 -11.47
C ILE A 67 -17.33 4.25 -12.85
N THR A 68 -16.57 3.18 -13.03
CA THR A 68 -16.46 2.49 -14.33
C THR A 68 -16.03 1.03 -14.15
N THR A 69 -16.25 0.24 -15.20
CA THR A 69 -15.68 -1.10 -15.36
C THR A 69 -14.54 -1.15 -16.36
N ASP A 70 -14.24 -0.03 -17.02
CA ASP A 70 -13.22 0.07 -18.04
C ASP A 70 -11.95 0.73 -17.46
N PRO A 71 -10.81 0.00 -17.40
CA PRO A 71 -9.53 0.54 -16.99
C PRO A 71 -9.08 1.76 -17.80
N LEU A 72 -9.40 1.83 -19.10
CA LEU A 72 -9.03 2.98 -19.94
C LEU A 72 -9.74 4.25 -19.47
N VAL A 73 -11.01 4.16 -19.08
CA VAL A 73 -11.73 5.29 -18.48
C VAL A 73 -11.14 5.66 -17.12
N ALA A 74 -10.87 4.66 -16.28
CA ALA A 74 -10.37 4.89 -14.92
C ALA A 74 -8.97 5.54 -14.93
N PHE A 75 -8.09 5.10 -15.83
CA PHE A 75 -6.67 5.51 -15.84
C PHE A 75 -6.38 6.71 -16.73
N ASN A 76 -7.33 7.14 -17.57
CA ASN A 76 -7.12 8.25 -18.50
C ASN A 76 -6.59 9.52 -17.82
N ASN A 77 -5.35 9.91 -18.13
CA ASN A 77 -4.66 11.06 -17.56
C ASN A 77 -4.65 11.09 -16.02
N ALA A 78 -4.65 9.92 -15.38
CA ALA A 78 -4.55 9.79 -13.93
C ALA A 78 -3.15 10.20 -13.44
N ASP A 79 -3.09 10.93 -12.32
CA ASP A 79 -1.83 11.32 -11.67
C ASP A 79 -1.37 10.25 -10.67
N VAL A 80 -2.33 9.54 -10.06
CA VAL A 80 -2.08 8.46 -9.10
C VAL A 80 -2.99 7.28 -9.42
N ILE A 81 -2.43 6.07 -9.45
CA ILE A 81 -3.18 4.83 -9.66
C ILE A 81 -2.89 3.88 -8.50
N ILE A 82 -3.94 3.43 -7.82
CA ILE A 82 -3.87 2.54 -6.67
C ILE A 82 -4.53 1.22 -7.07
N LEU A 83 -3.72 0.16 -7.20
CA LEU A 83 -4.19 -1.15 -7.63
C LEU A 83 -4.47 -2.05 -6.42
N VAL A 84 -5.70 -1.97 -5.90
CA VAL A 84 -6.20 -2.80 -4.78
C VAL A 84 -6.96 -4.02 -5.30
N GLY A 85 -7.64 -3.89 -6.45
CA GLY A 85 -8.36 -4.98 -7.10
C GLY A 85 -7.44 -6.07 -7.64
N GLY A 86 -7.76 -7.32 -7.30
CA GLY A 86 -7.07 -8.52 -7.77
C GLY A 86 -7.87 -9.77 -7.41
N MET A 87 -7.48 -10.92 -7.93
CA MET A 87 -8.15 -12.17 -7.58
C MET A 87 -7.71 -12.61 -6.17
N PRO A 88 -8.62 -12.69 -5.18
CA PRO A 88 -8.28 -13.21 -3.86
C PRO A 88 -8.04 -14.71 -3.94
N ARG A 89 -7.17 -15.20 -3.04
CA ARG A 89 -6.93 -16.64 -2.91
C ARG A 89 -8.20 -17.35 -2.44
N ARG A 90 -8.65 -18.37 -3.19
CA ARG A 90 -9.78 -19.23 -2.83
C ARG A 90 -9.31 -20.48 -2.09
N LYS A 91 -10.18 -21.06 -1.26
CA LYS A 91 -9.90 -22.35 -0.59
C LYS A 91 -9.60 -23.42 -1.65
N GLY A 92 -8.50 -24.16 -1.48
CA GLY A 92 -8.04 -25.17 -2.44
C GLY A 92 -7.25 -24.65 -3.65
N MET A 93 -7.12 -23.33 -3.82
CA MET A 93 -6.35 -22.76 -4.95
C MET A 93 -4.84 -22.91 -4.70
N ALA A 94 -4.12 -23.43 -5.70
CA ALA A 94 -2.67 -23.51 -5.67
C ALA A 94 -2.04 -22.12 -5.83
N ARG A 95 -0.83 -21.94 -5.29
CA ARG A 95 -0.10 -20.66 -5.39
C ARG A 95 0.16 -20.27 -6.86
N LYS A 96 0.46 -21.24 -7.71
CA LYS A 96 0.68 -21.04 -9.16
C LYS A 96 -0.55 -20.46 -9.85
N ASP A 97 -1.73 -21.00 -9.57
CA ASP A 97 -2.99 -20.56 -10.21
C ASP A 97 -3.34 -19.13 -9.80
N LEU A 98 -3.16 -18.80 -8.51
CA LEU A 98 -3.34 -17.45 -8.00
C LEU A 98 -2.43 -16.44 -8.70
N ILE A 99 -1.14 -16.79 -8.85
CA ILE A 99 -0.16 -15.96 -9.56
C ILE A 99 -0.61 -15.79 -11.01
N GLN A 100 -0.91 -16.89 -11.71
CA GLN A 100 -1.28 -16.84 -13.14
C GLN A 100 -2.54 -16.01 -13.39
N ALA A 101 -3.56 -16.12 -12.52
CA ALA A 101 -4.78 -15.32 -12.63
C ALA A 101 -4.50 -13.83 -12.42
N ASN A 102 -3.74 -13.48 -11.40
CA ASN A 102 -3.38 -12.08 -11.15
C ASN A 102 -2.42 -11.53 -12.21
N THR A 103 -1.48 -12.32 -12.75
CA THR A 103 -0.60 -11.90 -13.85
C THR A 103 -1.41 -11.41 -15.06
N LYS A 104 -2.50 -12.10 -15.44
CA LYS A 104 -3.36 -11.65 -16.54
C LYS A 104 -4.03 -10.31 -16.23
N ILE A 105 -4.56 -10.15 -15.01
CA ILE A 105 -5.19 -8.91 -14.55
C ILE A 105 -4.17 -7.76 -14.60
N PHE A 106 -3.01 -7.93 -13.96
CA PHE A 106 -2.01 -6.88 -13.86
C PHE A 106 -1.31 -6.59 -15.19
N SER A 107 -1.22 -7.56 -16.10
CA SER A 107 -0.78 -7.31 -17.47
C SER A 107 -1.75 -6.37 -18.19
N SER A 108 -3.06 -6.65 -18.10
CA SER A 108 -4.08 -5.76 -18.70
C SER A 108 -4.11 -4.37 -18.06
N MET A 109 -3.92 -4.27 -16.73
CA MET A 109 -3.83 -2.98 -16.04
C MET A 109 -2.60 -2.20 -16.49
N GLY A 110 -1.44 -2.85 -16.62
CA GLY A 110 -0.22 -2.21 -17.12
C GLY A 110 -0.37 -1.66 -18.54
N LYS A 111 -1.01 -2.41 -19.44
CA LYS A 111 -1.32 -1.93 -20.80
C LYS A 111 -2.24 -0.70 -20.81
N ALA A 112 -3.28 -0.71 -19.97
CA ALA A 112 -4.16 0.45 -19.84
C ALA A 112 -3.41 1.66 -19.25
N ILE A 113 -2.49 1.45 -18.31
CA ILE A 113 -1.63 2.52 -17.78
C ILE A 113 -0.74 3.11 -18.88
N GLU A 114 -0.07 2.26 -19.67
CA GLU A 114 0.77 2.69 -20.80
C GLU A 114 -0.01 3.54 -21.82
N GLU A 115 -1.24 3.14 -22.11
CA GLU A 115 -2.04 3.72 -23.19
C GLU A 115 -2.59 5.10 -22.83
N VAL A 116 -3.08 5.29 -21.60
CA VAL A 116 -3.89 6.47 -21.28
C VAL A 116 -3.45 7.25 -20.05
N ALA A 117 -2.59 6.71 -19.17
CA ALA A 117 -2.22 7.42 -17.94
C ALA A 117 -1.31 8.63 -18.21
N SER A 118 -1.19 9.52 -17.21
CA SER A 118 -0.20 10.60 -17.26
C SER A 118 1.21 10.00 -17.41
N SER A 119 2.08 10.62 -18.22
CA SER A 119 3.45 10.16 -18.42
C SER A 119 4.29 10.16 -17.13
N ASN A 120 3.85 10.88 -16.09
CA ASN A 120 4.46 10.89 -14.77
C ASN A 120 3.54 10.31 -13.67
N VAL A 121 2.57 9.47 -14.04
CA VAL A 121 1.67 8.80 -13.10
C VAL A 121 2.45 8.05 -12.03
N LYS A 122 1.94 8.04 -10.79
CA LYS A 122 2.46 7.25 -9.67
C LYS A 122 1.57 6.04 -9.42
N VAL A 123 2.14 4.84 -9.49
CA VAL A 123 1.41 3.57 -9.39
C VAL A 123 1.78 2.86 -8.09
N LEU A 124 0.78 2.59 -7.25
CA LEU A 124 0.92 1.85 -6.00
C LEU A 124 0.10 0.56 -6.05
N VAL A 125 0.77 -0.58 -6.01
CA VAL A 125 0.14 -1.91 -6.01
C VAL A 125 -0.03 -2.44 -4.60
N VAL A 126 -1.28 -2.74 -4.26
CA VAL A 126 -1.69 -3.28 -2.96
C VAL A 126 -2.17 -4.73 -3.09
N ALA A 127 -2.78 -5.08 -4.23
CA ALA A 127 -3.34 -6.42 -4.42
C ALA A 127 -2.24 -7.49 -4.45
N ASN A 128 -2.48 -8.59 -3.73
CA ASN A 128 -1.51 -9.66 -3.63
C ASN A 128 -1.48 -10.59 -4.84
N PRO A 129 -0.30 -11.15 -5.21
CA PRO A 129 1.03 -10.91 -4.64
C PRO A 129 1.63 -9.55 -5.09
N ALA A 130 1.76 -8.59 -4.16
CA ALA A 130 1.91 -7.18 -4.51
C ALA A 130 3.18 -6.89 -5.33
N ASN A 131 4.33 -7.45 -4.94
CA ASN A 131 5.59 -7.27 -5.64
C ASN A 131 5.55 -7.81 -7.07
N THR A 132 5.06 -9.04 -7.26
CA THR A 132 4.98 -9.68 -8.58
C THR A 132 3.96 -8.98 -9.47
N ASN A 133 2.80 -8.61 -8.92
CA ASN A 133 1.78 -7.85 -9.63
C ASN A 133 2.29 -6.48 -10.10
N CYS A 134 3.04 -5.79 -9.24
CA CYS A 134 3.70 -4.53 -9.57
C CYS A 134 4.73 -4.70 -10.70
N LEU A 135 5.53 -5.76 -10.65
CA LEU A 135 6.49 -6.07 -11.70
C LEU A 135 5.79 -6.30 -13.04
N VAL A 136 4.73 -7.12 -13.05
CA VAL A 136 3.97 -7.42 -14.28
C VAL A 136 3.35 -6.15 -14.87
N ALA A 137 2.74 -5.29 -14.05
CA ALA A 137 2.20 -4.03 -14.54
C ALA A 137 3.30 -3.12 -15.11
N LEU A 138 4.45 -3.03 -14.43
CA LEU A 138 5.60 -2.25 -14.89
C LEU A 138 6.17 -2.78 -16.22
N THR A 139 6.20 -4.10 -16.44
CA THR A 139 6.72 -4.66 -17.69
C THR A 139 5.87 -4.28 -18.91
N GLU A 140 4.59 -4.02 -18.70
CA GLU A 140 3.65 -3.62 -19.78
C GLU A 140 3.55 -2.10 -19.93
N ALA A 141 3.95 -1.33 -18.91
CA ALA A 141 3.95 0.14 -18.89
C ALA A 141 5.37 0.70 -19.08
N SER A 142 5.95 0.41 -20.24
CA SER A 142 7.37 0.62 -20.53
C SER A 142 7.79 2.10 -20.64
N CYS A 143 6.85 2.99 -21.01
CA CYS A 143 7.08 4.42 -21.13
C CYS A 143 7.03 5.15 -19.77
N ILE A 144 6.46 4.52 -18.75
CA ILE A 144 6.39 5.09 -17.40
C ILE A 144 7.72 4.82 -16.66
N PRO A 145 8.33 5.83 -16.01
CA PRO A 145 9.56 5.62 -15.26
C PRO A 145 9.42 4.53 -14.20
N THR A 146 10.36 3.60 -14.13
CA THR A 146 10.35 2.47 -13.16
C THR A 146 10.20 2.94 -11.71
N LYS A 147 10.82 4.08 -11.37
CA LYS A 147 10.71 4.76 -10.05
C LYS A 147 9.30 5.24 -9.68
N ASN A 148 8.36 5.16 -10.63
CA ASN A 148 6.96 5.53 -10.41
C ASN A 148 6.08 4.32 -10.04
N PHE A 149 6.63 3.11 -10.00
CA PHE A 149 5.93 1.90 -9.55
C PHE A 149 6.42 1.49 -8.16
N CYS A 150 5.47 1.23 -7.25
CA CYS A 150 5.75 0.73 -5.92
C CYS A 150 4.73 -0.36 -5.54
N ALA A 151 5.18 -1.41 -4.86
CA ALA A 151 4.28 -2.35 -4.16
C ALA A 151 4.28 -2.06 -2.66
N LEU A 152 3.12 -2.17 -2.05
CA LEU A 152 2.93 -1.79 -0.65
C LEU A 152 3.53 -2.81 0.32
N THR A 153 4.67 -2.46 0.93
CA THR A 153 5.21 -3.11 2.15
C THR A 153 5.02 -2.24 3.40
N TYR A 154 4.40 -1.07 3.25
CA TYR A 154 4.26 -0.09 4.34
C TYR A 154 3.42 -0.60 5.51
N LEU A 155 2.45 -1.49 5.26
CA LEU A 155 1.67 -2.13 6.32
C LEU A 155 2.56 -3.03 7.20
N ASP A 156 3.47 -3.77 6.59
CA ASP A 156 4.42 -4.61 7.33
C ASP A 156 5.35 -3.76 8.19
N HIS A 157 5.82 -2.63 7.67
CA HIS A 157 6.59 -1.65 8.44
C HIS A 157 5.81 -1.12 9.64
N GLN A 158 4.54 -0.75 9.46
CA GLN A 158 3.70 -0.25 10.56
C GLN A 158 3.40 -1.35 11.58
N ARG A 159 3.24 -2.62 11.15
CA ARG A 159 3.09 -3.78 12.05
C ARG A 159 4.36 -4.00 12.88
N ALA A 160 5.53 -3.98 12.25
CA ALA A 160 6.82 -4.10 12.91
C ALA A 160 6.99 -2.99 13.97
N LYS A 161 6.73 -1.73 13.61
CA LYS A 161 6.76 -0.62 14.56
C LYS A 161 5.80 -0.81 15.73
N GLY A 162 4.58 -1.29 15.48
CA GLY A 162 3.58 -1.54 16.52
C GLY A 162 4.04 -2.61 17.51
N GLN A 163 4.63 -3.70 17.03
CA GLN A 163 5.15 -4.77 17.87
C GLN A 163 6.31 -4.30 18.75
N ILE A 164 7.30 -3.60 18.18
CA ILE A 164 8.43 -3.03 18.93
C ILE A 164 7.96 -2.04 19.98
N ALA A 165 7.03 -1.15 19.60
CA ALA A 165 6.48 -0.16 20.51
C ALA A 165 5.76 -0.81 21.70
N THR A 166 5.01 -1.89 21.44
CA THR A 166 4.33 -2.67 22.48
C THR A 166 5.34 -3.36 23.40
N ARG A 167 6.37 -4.01 22.84
CA ARG A 167 7.43 -4.67 23.62
C ARG A 167 8.16 -3.70 24.55
N LEU A 168 8.47 -2.50 24.05
CA LEU A 168 9.22 -1.48 24.78
C LEU A 168 8.34 -0.56 25.65
N GLY A 169 7.01 -0.67 25.60
CA GLY A 169 6.10 0.21 26.34
C GLY A 169 6.17 1.68 25.90
N VAL A 170 6.43 1.95 24.62
CA VAL A 170 6.56 3.31 24.05
C VAL A 170 5.54 3.57 22.95
N SER A 171 5.46 4.81 22.48
CA SER A 171 4.62 5.14 21.32
C SER A 171 5.22 4.56 20.04
N ALA A 172 4.38 3.98 19.16
CA ALA A 172 4.80 3.59 17.80
C ALA A 172 5.29 4.78 16.97
N ASN A 173 4.90 6.02 17.34
CA ASN A 173 5.42 7.24 16.73
C ASN A 173 6.84 7.59 17.20
N SER A 174 7.35 7.00 18.28
CA SER A 174 8.74 7.16 18.72
C SER A 174 9.68 6.24 17.95
N ILE A 175 9.18 5.12 17.41
CA ILE A 175 9.98 4.17 16.64
C ILE A 175 10.23 4.70 15.22
N LYS A 176 11.50 4.67 14.79
CA LYS A 176 11.99 5.18 13.50
C LYS A 176 12.92 4.18 12.83
N ASN A 177 13.07 4.33 11.51
CA ASN A 177 14.02 3.61 10.66
C ASN A 177 13.95 2.07 10.74
N VAL A 178 12.75 1.53 10.99
CA VAL A 178 12.46 0.12 10.77
C VAL A 178 12.39 -0.13 9.26
N THR A 179 13.03 -1.18 8.78
CA THR A 179 13.08 -1.52 7.35
C THR A 179 12.47 -2.89 7.12
N ILE A 180 11.69 -3.05 6.05
CA ILE A 180 11.19 -4.36 5.62
C ILE A 180 11.92 -4.74 4.34
N TRP A 181 12.66 -5.84 4.38
CA TRP A 181 13.40 -6.35 3.24
C TRP A 181 12.66 -7.50 2.54
N GLY A 182 12.83 -7.58 1.22
CA GLY A 182 12.33 -8.67 0.41
C GLY A 182 10.88 -8.49 -0.05
N ASN A 183 10.11 -9.56 -0.01
CA ASN A 183 8.78 -9.66 -0.63
C ASN A 183 7.66 -9.40 0.40
N HIS A 184 6.54 -8.77 0.01
CA HIS A 184 5.33 -8.72 0.85
C HIS A 184 4.72 -10.12 0.98
N SER A 185 5.25 -10.91 1.92
CA SER A 185 4.94 -12.32 2.15
C SER A 185 5.53 -12.80 3.47
N GLU A 186 5.38 -14.09 3.76
CA GLU A 186 5.99 -14.74 4.92
C GLU A 186 7.53 -14.83 4.82
N THR A 187 8.14 -14.48 3.69
CA THR A 187 9.61 -14.45 3.54
C THR A 187 10.20 -13.04 3.67
N GLN A 188 9.41 -12.06 4.10
CA GLN A 188 9.92 -10.72 4.42
C GLN A 188 10.88 -10.79 5.61
N TYR A 189 11.84 -9.86 5.65
CA TYR A 189 12.72 -9.68 6.81
C TYR A 189 12.47 -8.30 7.44
N PRO A 190 11.74 -8.23 8.56
CA PRO A 190 11.56 -7.01 9.35
C PRO A 190 12.83 -6.71 10.14
N ASP A 191 13.61 -5.75 9.65
CA ASP A 191 14.86 -5.31 10.25
C ASP A 191 14.64 -4.08 11.13
N VAL A 192 14.83 -4.27 12.44
CA VAL A 192 14.75 -3.21 13.45
C VAL A 192 16.11 -2.88 14.04
N LEU A 193 17.11 -3.73 13.85
CA LEU A 193 18.38 -3.68 14.58
C LEU A 193 19.47 -2.94 13.81
N SER A 194 19.47 -2.99 12.48
CA SER A 194 20.54 -2.40 11.67
C SER A 194 20.53 -0.87 11.65
N GLY A 195 19.35 -0.26 11.75
CA GLY A 195 19.20 1.20 11.67
C GLY A 195 18.02 1.77 12.45
N GLY A 196 17.22 0.92 13.10
CA GLY A 196 16.07 1.36 13.85
C GLY A 196 16.47 2.05 15.16
N TYR A 197 15.72 3.09 15.53
CA TYR A 197 15.91 3.80 16.80
C TYR A 197 14.58 4.26 17.39
N CYS A 198 14.57 4.47 18.71
CA CYS A 198 13.48 5.10 19.44
C CYS A 198 13.85 6.55 19.78
N VAL A 199 12.92 7.48 19.55
CA VAL A 199 13.00 8.84 20.08
C VAL A 199 12.30 8.85 21.44
N VAL A 200 13.08 8.87 22.51
CA VAL A 200 12.56 8.92 23.89
C VAL A 200 12.06 10.33 24.23
N LYS A 201 11.44 10.50 25.41
CA LYS A 201 10.65 11.71 25.76
C LYS A 201 11.45 13.01 25.71
N ASP A 202 12.74 12.98 26.01
CA ASP A 202 13.64 14.14 25.99
C ASP A 202 14.16 14.48 24.56
N GLY A 203 13.77 13.70 23.55
CA GLY A 203 14.21 13.86 22.16
C GLY A 203 15.46 13.07 21.79
N THR A 204 16.08 12.38 22.75
CA THR A 204 17.26 11.53 22.51
C THR A 204 16.90 10.35 21.61
N LYS A 205 17.79 10.05 20.66
CA LYS A 205 17.67 8.89 19.78
C LYS A 205 18.46 7.73 20.37
N VAL A 206 17.78 6.68 20.78
CA VAL A 206 18.40 5.46 21.32
C VAL A 206 18.26 4.34 20.29
N PRO A 207 19.36 3.70 19.85
CA PRO A 207 19.28 2.57 18.93
C PRO A 207 18.40 1.44 19.46
N LEU A 208 17.60 0.81 18.59
CA LEU A 208 16.79 -0.34 19.01
C LEU A 208 17.66 -1.55 19.36
N SER A 209 18.84 -1.68 18.75
CA SER A 209 19.83 -2.69 19.13
C SER A 209 20.30 -2.56 20.59
N GLU A 210 20.35 -1.34 21.12
CA GLU A 210 20.66 -1.08 22.53
C GLU A 210 19.43 -1.38 23.41
N MET A 211 18.26 -0.84 23.04
CA MET A 211 17.04 -1.03 23.83
C MET A 211 16.59 -2.51 23.91
N LEU A 212 16.93 -3.31 22.90
CA LEU A 212 16.60 -4.73 22.81
C LEU A 212 17.81 -5.63 23.10
N ALA A 213 18.90 -5.11 23.68
CA ALA A 213 20.10 -5.90 23.93
C ALA A 213 19.83 -7.15 24.78
N ASN A 214 18.92 -7.05 25.75
CA ASN A 214 18.49 -8.17 26.60
C ASN A 214 17.36 -9.03 25.99
N ASP A 215 16.84 -8.63 24.82
CA ASP A 215 15.70 -9.23 24.10
C ASP A 215 16.09 -9.61 22.65
N ILE A 216 17.38 -9.83 22.39
CA ILE A 216 17.90 -10.02 21.03
C ILE A 216 17.34 -11.29 20.37
N ASP A 217 17.15 -12.36 21.15
CA ASP A 217 16.59 -13.62 20.66
C ASP A 217 15.15 -13.40 20.21
N TRP A 218 14.34 -12.69 21.01
CA TRP A 218 12.97 -12.33 20.63
C TRP A 218 12.96 -11.47 19.36
N ALA A 219 13.84 -10.46 19.28
CA ALA A 219 13.91 -9.53 18.15
C ALA A 219 14.34 -10.20 16.83
N THR A 220 15.04 -11.34 16.91
CA THR A 220 15.53 -12.09 15.74
C THR A 220 14.75 -13.36 15.44
N THR A 221 13.75 -13.72 16.25
CA THR A 221 12.93 -14.92 16.07
C THR A 221 11.44 -14.59 16.13
N ASP A 222 10.85 -14.55 17.32
CA ASP A 222 9.42 -14.36 17.57
C ASP A 222 8.89 -13.09 16.92
N PHE A 223 9.60 -11.98 17.03
CA PHE A 223 9.23 -10.71 16.41
C PHE A 223 9.06 -10.84 14.89
N ILE A 224 10.01 -11.49 14.23
CA ILE A 224 9.99 -11.69 12.78
C ILE A 224 8.81 -12.58 12.40
N TYR A 225 8.63 -13.69 13.12
CA TYR A 225 7.52 -14.61 12.91
C TYR A 225 6.16 -13.92 13.07
N ASP A 226 6.00 -13.11 14.11
CA ASP A 226 4.77 -12.38 14.42
C ASP A 226 4.42 -11.37 13.33
N VAL A 227 5.41 -10.65 12.80
CA VAL A 227 5.19 -9.69 11.71
C VAL A 227 4.82 -10.43 10.42
N GLN A 228 5.55 -11.51 10.08
CA GLN A 228 5.28 -12.36 8.91
C GLN A 228 3.86 -12.95 8.93
N ASN A 229 3.35 -13.33 10.11
CA ASN A 229 2.05 -13.97 10.27
C ASN A 229 0.94 -13.02 10.73
N ARG A 230 1.22 -11.72 10.90
CA ARG A 230 0.25 -10.75 11.44
C ARG A 230 -1.03 -10.66 10.62
N GLY A 231 -0.96 -10.82 9.31
CA GLY A 231 -2.12 -10.86 8.44
C GLY A 231 -3.08 -12.01 8.76
N LYS A 232 -2.55 -13.22 9.04
CA LYS A 232 -3.32 -14.40 9.42
C LYS A 232 -3.98 -14.18 10.79
N ALA A 233 -3.22 -13.70 11.77
CA ALA A 233 -3.73 -13.41 13.11
C ALA A 233 -4.91 -12.42 13.08
N VAL A 234 -4.87 -11.39 12.21
CA VAL A 234 -6.00 -10.47 12.05
C VAL A 234 -7.23 -11.16 11.44
N ILE A 235 -7.04 -12.04 10.46
CA ILE A 235 -8.13 -12.80 9.83
C ILE A 235 -8.76 -13.75 10.85
N GLU A 236 -7.95 -14.47 11.63
CA GLU A 236 -8.42 -15.37 12.68
C GLU A 236 -9.25 -14.63 13.74
N ALA A 237 -8.79 -13.44 14.15
CA ALA A 237 -9.49 -12.65 15.16
C ALA A 237 -10.77 -11.96 14.63
N ARG A 238 -10.78 -11.45 13.39
CA ARG A 238 -11.88 -10.63 12.86
C ARG A 238 -12.82 -11.37 11.91
N GLY A 239 -12.45 -12.55 11.44
CA GLY A 239 -13.11 -13.24 10.32
C GLY A 239 -12.92 -12.55 8.96
N LEU A 240 -12.22 -11.41 8.90
CA LEU A 240 -12.02 -10.58 7.71
C LEU A 240 -10.58 -10.10 7.62
N SER A 241 -10.13 -9.82 6.40
CA SER A 241 -8.82 -9.25 6.15
C SER A 241 -8.64 -7.86 6.80
N SER A 242 -7.38 -7.46 6.97
CA SER A 242 -6.98 -6.24 7.66
C SER A 242 -7.19 -4.97 6.81
N ALA A 243 -8.46 -4.69 6.45
CA ALA A 243 -8.83 -3.62 5.53
C ALA A 243 -8.46 -2.21 6.02
N MET A 244 -8.87 -1.85 7.24
CA MET A 244 -8.60 -0.53 7.82
C MET A 244 -7.09 -0.23 7.89
N SER A 245 -6.29 -1.16 8.41
CA SER A 245 -4.84 -0.94 8.52
C SER A 245 -4.16 -0.92 7.15
N ALA A 246 -4.64 -1.69 6.17
CA ALA A 246 -4.11 -1.64 4.80
C ALA A 246 -4.43 -0.29 4.14
N ALA A 247 -5.66 0.20 4.26
CA ALA A 247 -6.05 1.53 3.78
C ALA A 247 -5.21 2.64 4.42
N GLN A 248 -5.04 2.61 5.74
CA GLN A 248 -4.17 3.57 6.44
C GLN A 248 -2.72 3.51 5.94
N ALA A 249 -2.16 2.31 5.78
CA ALA A 249 -0.80 2.14 5.28
C ALA A 249 -0.64 2.63 3.83
N THR A 250 -1.63 2.40 2.97
CA THR A 250 -1.68 2.95 1.61
C THR A 250 -1.71 4.48 1.64
N ALA A 251 -2.56 5.07 2.49
CA ALA A 251 -2.66 6.52 2.63
C ALA A 251 -1.37 7.15 3.15
N ASP A 252 -0.75 6.58 4.19
CA ASP A 252 0.53 7.06 4.74
C ASP A 252 1.66 6.95 3.72
N CYS A 253 1.70 5.86 2.96
CA CYS A 253 2.67 5.63 1.89
C CYS A 253 2.55 6.73 0.82
N LEU A 254 1.33 6.95 0.30
CA LEU A 254 1.06 7.98 -0.71
C LEU A 254 1.34 9.40 -0.19
N ARG A 255 0.88 9.72 1.02
CA ARG A 255 1.11 11.04 1.63
C ARG A 255 2.60 11.35 1.73
N THR A 256 3.37 10.37 2.17
CA THR A 256 4.83 10.54 2.28
C THR A 256 5.49 10.63 0.92
N TRP A 257 5.09 9.80 -0.03
CA TRP A 257 5.63 9.82 -1.38
C TRP A 257 5.38 11.16 -2.07
N LEU A 258 4.13 11.60 -2.07
CA LEU A 258 3.68 12.63 -3.00
C LEU A 258 3.68 14.02 -2.38
N VAL A 259 3.60 14.12 -1.05
CA VAL A 259 3.36 15.40 -0.37
C VAL A 259 4.46 15.74 0.62
N THR A 260 4.71 14.89 1.62
CA THR A 260 5.56 15.30 2.75
C THR A 260 7.04 15.01 2.54
N GLY A 261 7.37 14.06 1.66
CA GLY A 261 8.70 13.49 1.57
C GLY A 261 9.15 12.86 2.90
N THR A 262 10.42 12.50 2.97
CA THR A 262 11.06 11.98 4.18
C THR A 262 11.80 13.09 4.90
N LYS A 263 11.70 13.13 6.24
CA LYS A 263 12.55 14.04 7.03
C LYS A 263 14.00 13.59 6.94
N THR A 264 14.94 14.54 6.94
CA THR A 264 16.38 14.25 6.95
C THR A 264 16.75 13.19 8.00
N GLY A 265 17.50 12.17 7.58
CA GLY A 265 17.91 11.05 8.43
C GLY A 265 16.84 9.99 8.70
N ARG A 266 15.66 10.07 8.04
CA ARG A 266 14.65 9.01 8.09
C ARG A 266 14.66 8.17 6.82
N LEU A 267 14.82 6.87 7.01
CA LEU A 267 14.54 5.91 5.94
C LEU A 267 13.03 5.78 5.80
N PHE A 268 12.58 5.68 4.55
CA PHE A 268 11.19 5.38 4.27
C PHE A 268 11.14 4.06 3.50
N PRO A 269 10.37 3.09 3.98
CA PRO A 269 10.36 1.74 3.45
C PRO A 269 9.51 1.72 2.19
N TRP A 270 9.94 2.40 1.14
CA TRP A 270 9.59 1.90 -0.16
C TRP A 270 10.56 0.77 -0.41
N LEU A 271 10.01 -0.43 -0.48
CA LEU A 271 10.51 -1.26 -1.53
C LEU A 271 10.17 -0.53 -2.84
N PHE A 272 11.16 -0.19 -3.64
CA PHE A 272 11.20 -0.54 -5.06
C PHE A 272 12.44 0.07 -5.70
N ILE A 273 13.35 -0.80 -6.14
CA ILE A 273 13.86 -0.78 -7.51
C ILE A 273 13.99 -2.25 -7.94
N MET A 274 13.03 -2.76 -8.71
CA MET A 274 13.36 -3.74 -9.74
C MET A 274 13.87 -2.90 -10.90
N THR A 275 15.19 -2.76 -11.03
CA THR A 275 15.74 -2.30 -12.31
C THR A 275 15.42 -3.39 -13.31
N LYS A 276 15.06 -3.03 -14.55
CA LYS A 276 14.95 -4.02 -15.64
C LYS A 276 16.24 -4.87 -15.75
N ASP A 277 17.36 -4.30 -15.32
CA ASP A 277 18.70 -4.90 -15.30
C ASP A 277 18.88 -6.06 -14.31
N ILE A 278 17.98 -6.28 -13.33
CA ILE A 278 18.05 -7.48 -12.46
C ILE A 278 17.44 -8.72 -13.16
N MET A 279 16.76 -8.53 -14.30
CA MET A 279 16.11 -9.61 -15.06
C MET A 279 16.79 -9.94 -16.39
N ALA A 280 17.92 -9.31 -16.70
CA ALA A 280 18.78 -9.64 -17.84
C ALA A 280 20.01 -10.41 -17.35
#